data_AF-A0A832EUA5-F1
#
_entry.id   AF-A0A832EUA5-F1
#
_cell.length_a   1.000
_cell.length_b   1.000
_cell.length_c   1.000
_cell.angle_alpha   90.00
_cell.angle_beta   90.00
_cell.angle_gamma   90.00
#
_symmetry.space_group_name_H-M   'P 1'
#
loop_
_entity.id
_entity.type
_entity.pdbx_description
1 polymer ?
#
loop_
_entity_poly.entity_id
_entity_poly.type
_entity_poly.pdbx_seq_one_letter_code
_entity_poly.pdbx_strand_id
1 'polypeptide(L)' 'AFDVTPARLVTGLITERGVVEPEREAIAAMFPERVAG' A
#
# COMPACT_ATOMS: atom_id res chain seq x y z
N ALA A 1 9.98 -20.51 0.73
CA ALA A 1 9.26 -20.07 1.96
C ALA A 1 9.21 -18.55 1.93
N PHE A 2 8.18 -17.94 2.51
CA PHE A 2 7.99 -16.48 2.56
C PHE A 2 7.69 -16.05 4.00
N ASP A 3 7.91 -14.78 4.30
CA ASP A 3 7.59 -14.12 5.56
C ASP A 3 6.75 -12.85 5.33
N VAL A 4 6.33 -12.23 6.43
CA VAL A 4 5.54 -11.00 6.41
C VAL A 4 6.34 -9.90 7.08
N THR A 5 6.53 -8.79 6.37
CA THR A 5 7.12 -7.57 6.94
C THR A 5 6.00 -6.62 7.37
N PRO A 6 5.91 -6.23 8.66
CA PRO A 6 4.95 -5.24 9.12
C PRO A 6 5.14 -3.87 8.45
N ALA A 7 4.04 -3.19 8.14
CA ALA A 7 4.05 -1.87 7.48
C ALA A 7 4.95 -0.83 8.16
N ARG A 8 4.99 -0.82 9.50
CA ARG A 8 5.86 0.10 10.28
C ARG A 8 7.36 -0.07 10.05
N LEU A 9 7.79 -1.15 9.38
CA LEU A 9 9.18 -1.40 9.00
C LEU A 9 9.46 -1.03 7.53
N VAL A 10 8.46 -0.56 6.80
CA VAL A 10 8.55 -0.17 5.39
C VAL A 10 8.54 1.36 5.32
N THR A 11 9.45 1.96 4.55
CA THR A 11 9.49 3.43 4.34
C THR A 11 8.53 3.88 3.25
N GLY A 12 8.28 3.05 2.23
CA GLY A 12 7.37 3.35 1.14
C GLY A 12 7.24 2.18 0.18
N LEU A 13 6.15 2.18 -0.58
CA LEU A 13 5.85 1.22 -1.62
C LEU A 13 6.06 1.89 -2.99
N ILE A 14 6.90 1.29 -3.84
CA ILE A 14 7.08 1.76 -5.22
C ILE A 14 6.07 1.02 -6.11
N THR A 15 5.24 1.78 -6.81
CA THR A 15 4.19 1.28 -7.70
C THR A 15 4.32 1.93 -9.08
N GLU A 16 3.52 1.47 -10.05
CA GLU A 16 3.40 2.11 -11.36
C GLU A 16 2.81 3.53 -11.31
N ARG A 17 2.19 3.90 -10.17
CA ARG A 17 1.65 5.25 -9.91
C ARG A 17 2.59 6.13 -9.07
N GLY A 18 3.82 5.66 -8.80
CA GLY A 18 4.81 6.36 -7.99
C GLY A 18 5.02 5.76 -6.60
N VAL A 19 5.59 6.54 -5.69
CA VAL A 19 5.85 6.15 -4.30
C VAL A 19 4.60 6.38 -3.45
N VAL A 20 4.26 5.40 -2.61
CA VAL A 20 3.03 5.36 -1.81
C VAL A 20 3.39 5.01 -0.37
N GLU A 21 2.73 5.69 0.56
CA GLU A 21 2.84 5.43 2.00
C GLU A 21 2.29 4.02 2.34
N PRO A 22 2.95 3.22 3.20
CA PRO A 22 2.58 1.82 3.48
C PRO A 22 1.31 1.65 4.36
N GLU A 23 0.44 2.65 4.40
CA GLU A 23 -0.81 2.71 5.14
C GLU A 23 -2.01 2.26 4.28
N ARG A 24 -3.04 1.73 4.95
CA ARG A 24 -4.26 1.23 4.30
C ARG A 24 -4.95 2.32 3.49
N GLU A 25 -5.06 3.51 4.05
CA GLU A 25 -5.78 4.65 3.47
C GLU A 25 -5.06 5.17 2.21
N ALA A 26 -3.73 5.21 2.24
CA ALA A 26 -2.92 5.61 1.10
C ALA A 26 -3.06 4.61 -0.06
N ILE A 27 -3.00 3.30 0.23
CA ILE A 27 -3.23 2.26 -0.77
C ILE A 27 -4.69 2.30 -1.29
N ALA A 28 -5.67 2.46 -0.40
CA ALA A 28 -7.09 2.56 -0.76
C ALA A 28 -7.38 3.74 -1.71
N ALA A 29 -6.76 4.89 -1.48
CA ALA A 29 -6.90 6.07 -2.32
C ALA A 29 -6.40 5.86 -3.76
N MET A 30 -5.50 4.90 -3.99
CA MET A 30 -5.04 4.54 -5.34
C MET A 30 -6.03 3.66 -6.12
N PHE A 31 -6.94 2.99 -5.41
CA PHE A 31 -7.89 2.02 -5.98
C PHE A 31 -9.32 2.27 -5.48
N PRO A 32 -9.87 3.48 -5.69
CA PRO A 32 -11.21 3.83 -5.18
C PRO A 32 -12.30 2.87 -5.68
N GLU A 33 -12.14 2.31 -6.88
CA GLU A 33 -13.04 1.31 -7.47
C GLU A 33 -13.06 -0.03 -6.72
N ARG A 34 -12.03 -0.32 -5.90
CA ARG A 34 -11.92 -1.55 -5.12
C ARG A 34 -12.43 -1.41 -3.68
N VAL A 35 -12.73 -0.19 -3.24
CA VAL A 35 -13.13 0.11 -1.85
C VAL A 35 -14.61 0.44 -1.74
N ALA A 36 -15.25 0.89 -2.82
CA ALA A 36 -16.69 1.19 -2.86
C ALA A 36 -17.55 -0.06 -3.09
N GLY A 37 -17.50 -1.03 -2.16
CA GLY A 37 -18.33 -2.24 -2.13
C GLY A 37 -19.03 -2.41 -0.79
#